data_AF-A0A2L0BWH9-F1
#
_entry.id   AF-A0A2L0BWH9-F1
#
_cell.length_a   1.000
_cell.length_b   1.000
_cell.length_c   1.000
_cell.angle_alpha   90.00
_cell.angle_beta   90.00
_cell.angle_gamma   90.00
#
_symmetry.space_group_name_H-M   'P 1'
#
loop_
_entity.id
_entity.type
_entity.pdbx_description
1 polymer ?
#
loop_
_entity_poly.entity_id
_entity_poly.type
_entity_poly.pdbx_seq_one_letter_code
_entity_poly.pdbx_strand_id
1 'polypeptide(L)'
;IFDIVDEVNPGEQNIKLKASNSHKGPYELENIQHVQELCGEHAGPIWCMKFSCCGRLLATAGQDKVLRVWVVRDAFQFFQDMRTKYNAEKVSPTPSQESLVSHHSLEDHNFTAIIEAAKLEEGKKSIFMPKPFCTYTGHTSDLLDVSWSKNYFLLSSSMDKTVRLWHISRKECLCCF
;
A
#
# COMPACT_ATOMS: atom_id res chain seq x y z
N ILE A 1 -1.73 28.54 -9.63
CA ILE A 1 -0.69 27.49 -9.70
C ILE A 1 0.14 27.70 -8.45
N PHE A 2 0.21 26.71 -7.57
CA PHE A 2 0.97 26.77 -6.33
C PHE A 2 2.30 26.07 -6.57
N ASP A 3 3.39 26.68 -6.14
CA ASP A 3 4.69 26.01 -6.06
C ASP A 3 4.72 25.29 -4.71
N ILE A 4 4.94 23.98 -4.75
CA ILE A 4 4.98 23.11 -3.57
C ILE A 4 6.43 23.02 -3.11
N VAL A 5 6.64 23.20 -1.80
CA VAL A 5 7.96 22.97 -1.18
C VAL A 5 8.29 21.48 -1.29
N ASP A 6 9.39 21.18 -1.96
CA ASP A 6 9.96 19.85 -2.05
C ASP A 6 10.97 19.64 -0.90
N GLU A 7 10.49 19.06 0.21
CA GLU A 7 11.35 18.70 1.35
C GLU A 7 12.15 17.40 1.07
N VAL A 8 11.80 16.65 0.03
CA VAL A 8 12.41 15.36 -0.30
C VAL A 8 13.60 15.53 -1.24
N ASN A 9 13.46 16.35 -2.28
CA ASN A 9 14.51 16.61 -3.28
C ASN A 9 14.76 18.12 -3.45
N PRO A 10 15.47 18.79 -2.51
CA PRO A 10 15.66 20.24 -2.57
C PRO A 10 16.44 20.66 -3.84
N GLY A 11 15.77 21.34 -4.77
CA GLY A 11 16.39 22.00 -5.93
C GLY A 11 16.33 21.25 -7.26
N GLU A 12 15.82 20.02 -7.32
CA GLU A 12 15.75 19.26 -8.58
C GLU A 12 14.46 19.49 -9.36
N GLN A 13 13.31 19.70 -8.70
CA GLN A 13 12.02 19.90 -9.38
C GLN A 13 11.09 20.84 -8.62
N ASN A 14 10.46 21.77 -9.35
CA ASN A 14 9.34 22.56 -8.82
C ASN A 14 8.03 21.79 -9.04
N ILE A 15 7.44 21.26 -7.98
CA ILE A 15 6.12 20.60 -8.07
C ILE A 15 5.05 21.71 -8.15
N LYS A 16 4.35 21.77 -9.29
CA LYS A 16 3.32 22.78 -9.56
C LYS A 16 1.93 22.20 -9.48
N LEU A 17 1.08 22.76 -8.63
CA LEU A 17 -0.31 22.32 -8.49
C LEU A 17 -1.29 23.36 -9.02
N LYS A 18 -2.24 22.93 -9.85
CA LYS A 18 -3.32 23.77 -10.37
C LYS A 18 -4.65 23.14 -9.96
N ALA A 19 -5.34 23.77 -9.02
CA ALA A 19 -6.71 23.39 -8.69
C ALA A 19 -7.66 23.77 -9.84
N SER A 20 -8.64 22.91 -10.12
CA SER A 20 -9.74 23.23 -11.03
C SER A 20 -10.63 24.31 -10.42
N ASN A 21 -10.98 25.34 -11.19
CA ASN A 21 -11.84 26.43 -10.74
C ASN A 21 -13.32 26.05 -10.60
N SER A 22 -13.70 24.81 -10.94
CA SER A 22 -15.10 24.41 -11.12
C SER A 22 -15.87 24.14 -9.82
N HIS A 23 -15.22 23.96 -8.68
CA HIS A 23 -15.88 23.67 -7.40
C HIS A 23 -15.14 24.38 -6.26
N LYS A 24 -15.37 25.70 -6.14
CA LYS A 24 -14.80 26.53 -5.07
C LYS A 24 -15.50 26.23 -3.73
N GLY A 25 -15.25 25.05 -3.18
CA GLY A 25 -15.35 24.85 -1.74
C GLY A 25 -14.15 25.50 -1.04
N PRO A 26 -14.21 25.76 0.27
CA PRO A 26 -13.08 26.29 1.04
C PRO A 26 -12.06 25.18 1.25
N TYR A 27 -11.36 24.78 0.21
CA TYR A 27 -10.17 23.95 0.36
C TYR A 27 -9.00 24.90 0.63
N GLU A 28 -8.74 25.14 1.91
CA GLU A 28 -7.53 25.84 2.37
C GLU A 28 -6.32 24.91 2.14
N LEU A 29 -5.85 24.89 0.89
CA LEU A 29 -4.65 24.18 0.45
C LEU A 29 -3.40 25.04 0.66
N GLU A 30 -3.32 25.74 1.79
CA GLU A 30 -2.31 26.77 2.03
C GLU A 30 -0.92 26.18 2.29
N ASN A 31 -0.84 24.93 2.76
CA ASN A 31 0.40 24.29 3.22
C ASN A 31 0.67 22.94 2.53
N ILE A 32 0.43 22.83 1.22
CA ILE A 32 0.80 21.62 0.49
C ILE A 32 2.33 21.50 0.44
N GLN A 33 2.84 20.34 0.84
CA GLN A 33 4.26 20.01 0.84
C GLN A 33 4.46 18.60 0.27
N HIS A 34 5.57 18.39 -0.43
CA HIS A 34 6.03 17.05 -0.74
C HIS A 34 6.86 16.54 0.43
N VAL A 35 6.34 15.52 1.11
CA VAL A 35 6.88 15.01 2.39
C VAL A 35 7.53 13.64 2.28
N GLN A 36 7.14 12.86 1.27
CA GLN A 36 7.64 11.50 1.09
C GLN A 36 7.40 10.99 -0.32
N GLU A 37 8.42 10.32 -0.85
CA GLU A 37 8.33 9.50 -2.06
C GLU A 37 8.36 8.01 -1.68
N LEU A 38 7.48 7.21 -2.29
CA LEU A 38 7.45 5.75 -2.15
C LEU A 38 7.96 5.11 -3.44
N CYS A 39 9.29 5.06 -3.60
CA CYS A 39 9.94 4.65 -4.84
C CYS A 39 10.50 3.22 -4.80
N GLY A 40 10.80 2.68 -5.98
CA GLY A 40 11.55 1.42 -6.14
C GLY A 40 10.77 0.12 -5.92
N GLU A 41 9.49 0.20 -5.52
CA GLU A 41 8.69 -1.00 -5.25
C GLU A 41 7.84 -1.45 -6.45
N HIS A 42 7.20 -0.54 -7.17
CA HIS A 42 6.42 -0.89 -8.38
C HIS A 42 7.29 -0.87 -9.65
N ALA A 43 7.09 -1.86 -10.51
CA ALA A 43 7.70 -1.91 -11.85
C ALA A 43 6.69 -1.47 -12.93
N GLY A 44 6.67 -0.19 -13.26
CA GLY A 44 5.77 0.40 -14.24
C GLY A 44 4.67 1.27 -13.62
N PRO A 45 3.72 1.77 -14.44
CA PRO A 45 2.69 2.69 -14.01
C PRO A 45 1.76 2.08 -12.94
N ILE A 46 1.39 2.92 -11.99
CA ILE A 46 0.34 2.65 -11.00
C ILE A 46 -0.96 3.21 -11.58
N TRP A 47 -1.96 2.36 -11.80
CA TRP A 47 -3.25 2.77 -12.36
C TRP A 47 -4.28 3.08 -11.29
N CYS A 48 -4.16 2.45 -10.11
CA CYS A 48 -5.11 2.63 -9.03
C CYS A 48 -4.40 2.79 -7.69
N MET A 49 -4.92 3.74 -6.90
CA MET A 49 -4.52 3.99 -5.52
C MET A 49 -5.78 4.24 -4.68
N LYS A 50 -5.93 3.54 -3.55
CA LYS A 50 -7.10 3.69 -2.65
C LYS A 50 -6.69 3.61 -1.20
N PHE A 51 -7.06 4.62 -0.42
CA PHE A 51 -6.99 4.53 1.03
C PHE A 51 -8.01 3.52 1.56
N SER A 52 -7.64 2.83 2.64
CA SER A 52 -8.59 2.08 3.44
C SER A 52 -9.58 3.02 4.11
N CYS A 53 -10.73 2.49 4.55
CA CYS A 53 -11.77 3.29 5.20
C CYS A 53 -11.28 4.04 6.46
N CYS A 54 -10.23 3.55 7.13
CA CYS A 54 -9.65 4.19 8.31
C CYS A 54 -8.53 5.20 7.98
N GLY A 55 -8.14 5.34 6.71
CA GLY A 55 -7.10 6.27 6.26
C GLY A 55 -5.66 5.88 6.66
N ARG A 56 -5.47 4.75 7.36
CA ARG A 56 -4.15 4.31 7.87
C ARG A 56 -3.41 3.36 6.93
N LEU A 57 -4.08 2.90 5.87
CA LEU A 57 -3.51 2.03 4.84
C LEU A 57 -3.79 2.62 3.47
N LEU A 58 -2.83 2.46 2.56
CA LEU A 58 -2.96 2.84 1.16
C LEU A 58 -2.69 1.60 0.31
N ALA A 59 -3.66 1.22 -0.54
CA ALA A 59 -3.45 0.20 -1.56
C ALA A 59 -2.98 0.86 -2.86
N THR A 60 -2.00 0.26 -3.52
CA THR A 60 -1.50 0.66 -4.84
C THR A 60 -1.42 -0.56 -5.77
N ALA A 61 -1.85 -0.39 -7.01
CA ALA A 61 -1.89 -1.46 -8.00
C ALA A 61 -1.65 -0.93 -9.42
N GLY A 62 -1.00 -1.75 -10.25
CA GLY A 62 -0.48 -1.30 -11.53
C GLY A 62 0.03 -2.42 -12.45
N GLN A 63 0.94 -2.03 -13.35
CA GLN A 63 1.44 -2.87 -14.45
C GLN A 63 2.28 -4.05 -14.03
N ASP A 64 2.92 -3.96 -12.87
CA ASP A 64 3.70 -5.06 -12.34
C ASP A 64 2.86 -6.23 -11.83
N LYS A 65 1.52 -6.13 -11.89
CA LYS A 65 0.60 -7.22 -11.52
C LYS A 65 0.58 -7.50 -10.02
N VAL A 66 1.14 -6.60 -9.22
CA VAL A 66 1.28 -6.74 -7.77
C VAL A 66 0.44 -5.70 -7.07
N LEU A 67 -0.37 -6.15 -6.11
CA LEU A 67 -1.08 -5.26 -5.20
C LEU A 67 -0.22 -5.02 -3.96
N ARG A 68 0.14 -3.77 -3.69
CA ARG A 68 0.87 -3.38 -2.48
C ARG A 68 -0.03 -2.63 -1.53
N VAL A 69 0.16 -2.88 -0.24
CA VAL A 69 -0.51 -2.15 0.84
C VAL A 69 0.54 -1.48 1.69
N TRP A 70 0.51 -0.16 1.75
CA TRP A 70 1.37 0.70 2.55
C TRP A 70 0.65 1.08 3.84
N VAL A 71 1.41 1.32 4.91
CA VAL A 71 0.87 1.62 6.24
C VAL A 71 1.48 2.91 6.77
N VAL A 72 0.63 3.74 7.37
CA VAL A 72 1.07 4.95 8.08
C VAL A 72 1.93 4.54 9.28
N ARG A 73 3.05 5.24 9.50
CA ARG A 73 4.05 4.89 10.54
C ARG A 73 3.42 4.67 11.91
N ASP A 74 2.58 5.61 12.36
CA ASP A 74 1.92 5.56 13.67
C ASP A 74 0.95 4.38 13.83
N ALA A 75 0.46 3.82 12.72
CA ALA A 75 -0.46 2.69 12.70
C ALA A 75 0.24 1.33 12.51
N PHE A 76 1.55 1.33 12.23
CA PHE A 76 2.29 0.13 11.85
C PHE A 76 2.23 -0.95 12.93
N GLN A 77 2.55 -0.60 14.19
CA GLN A 77 2.58 -1.58 15.29
C GLN A 77 1.20 -2.22 15.50
N PHE A 78 0.13 -1.43 15.38
CA PHE A 78 -1.24 -1.94 15.50
C PHE A 78 -1.54 -3.04 14.47
N PHE A 79 -1.22 -2.80 13.19
CA PHE A 79 -1.47 -3.80 12.15
C PHE A 79 -0.52 -4.99 12.21
N GLN A 80 0.72 -4.77 12.68
CA GLN A 80 1.66 -5.85 12.92
C GLN A 80 1.16 -6.80 14.02
N ASP A 81 0.72 -6.27 15.15
CA ASP A 81 0.16 -7.07 16.25
C ASP A 81 -1.09 -7.84 15.79
N MET A 82 -1.94 -7.19 14.99
CA MET A 82 -3.13 -7.83 14.41
C MET A 82 -2.75 -9.02 13.52
N ARG A 83 -1.75 -8.86 12.64
CA ARG A 83 -1.24 -9.94 11.78
C ARG A 83 -0.62 -11.08 12.60
N THR A 84 0.16 -10.76 13.63
CA THR A 84 0.80 -11.76 14.49
C THR A 84 -0.24 -12.60 15.24
N LYS A 85 -1.25 -11.96 15.86
CA LYS A 85 -2.34 -12.66 16.56
C LYS A 85 -3.09 -13.61 15.62
N TYR A 86 -3.44 -13.15 14.42
CA TYR A 86 -4.14 -13.98 13.44
C TYR A 86 -3.34 -15.21 12.99
N ASN A 87 -2.02 -15.08 12.85
CA ASN A 87 -1.16 -16.19 12.44
C ASN A 87 -0.88 -17.18 13.58
N ALA A 88 -0.82 -16.70 14.83
CA ALA A 88 -0.70 -17.56 16.01
C ALA A 88 -1.95 -18.45 16.21
N GLU A 89 -3.13 -17.95 15.84
CA GLU A 89 -4.41 -18.63 16.02
C GLU A 89 -4.84 -19.52 14.84
N LYS A 90 -3.95 -19.94 13.92
CA LYS A 90 -4.34 -20.76 12.75
C LYS A 90 -4.93 -22.14 13.15
N VAL A 91 -6.24 -22.15 13.38
CA VAL A 91 -7.20 -23.23 13.09
C VAL A 91 -7.89 -22.81 11.79
N SER A 92 -7.58 -23.45 10.66
CA SER A 92 -8.20 -23.11 9.37
C SER A 92 -9.33 -24.08 9.05
N PRO A 93 -10.53 -23.61 8.65
CA PRO A 93 -11.40 -24.40 7.80
C PRO A 93 -10.99 -24.12 6.35
N THR A 94 -10.36 -25.13 5.74
CA THR A 94 -10.04 -25.29 4.30
C THR A 94 -9.02 -24.33 3.66
N PRO A 95 -7.83 -24.84 3.25
CA PRO A 95 -7.04 -24.19 2.23
C PRO A 95 -7.73 -24.36 0.86
N SER A 96 -7.96 -23.27 0.14
CA SER A 96 -8.22 -23.35 -1.30
C SER A 96 -6.94 -23.85 -2.01
N GLN A 97 -7.09 -24.55 -3.14
CA GLN A 97 -5.92 -25.12 -3.85
C GLN A 97 -4.90 -24.06 -4.31
N GLU A 98 -5.30 -22.78 -4.42
CA GLU A 98 -4.37 -21.66 -4.70
C GLU A 98 -3.41 -21.34 -3.55
N SER A 99 -3.73 -21.74 -2.31
CA SER A 99 -2.88 -21.48 -1.14
C SER A 99 -1.52 -22.19 -1.22
N LEU A 100 -1.40 -23.23 -2.05
CA LEU A 100 -0.15 -24.01 -2.20
C LEU A 100 0.84 -23.35 -3.17
N VAL A 101 0.41 -22.42 -4.02
CA VAL A 101 1.26 -21.81 -5.06
C VAL A 101 1.95 -20.53 -4.57
N SER A 102 1.48 -19.93 -3.46
CA SER A 102 2.03 -18.68 -2.91
C SER A 102 3.25 -18.83 -1.97
N HIS A 103 3.86 -20.01 -1.90
CA HIS A 103 5.07 -20.23 -1.09
C HIS A 103 6.33 -19.71 -1.79
N HIS A 104 6.48 -18.40 -1.92
CA HIS A 104 7.78 -17.77 -2.14
C HIS A 104 7.84 -16.44 -1.37
N SER A 105 7.82 -16.50 -0.04
CA SER A 105 8.04 -15.31 0.81
C SER A 105 9.41 -15.41 1.45
N LEU A 106 10.43 -14.97 0.70
CA LEU A 106 11.81 -14.77 1.15
C LEU A 106 11.94 -13.43 1.89
N GLU A 107 11.10 -13.09 2.87
CA GLU A 107 11.08 -11.69 3.36
C GLU A 107 10.92 -11.47 4.87
N ASP A 108 10.76 -12.52 5.70
CA ASP A 108 10.56 -12.31 7.15
C ASP A 108 11.82 -11.75 7.85
N HIS A 109 13.03 -11.97 7.31
CA HIS A 109 14.28 -11.40 7.85
C HIS A 109 14.51 -9.92 7.52
N ASN A 110 13.76 -9.34 6.58
CA ASN A 110 13.96 -7.95 6.14
C ASN A 110 13.23 -6.94 7.06
N PHE A 111 12.26 -7.39 7.86
CA PHE A 111 11.33 -6.51 8.57
C PHE A 111 11.94 -5.80 9.78
N THR A 112 12.77 -6.49 10.56
CA THR A 112 13.49 -5.88 11.70
C THR A 112 14.44 -4.78 11.22
N ALA A 113 15.14 -5.03 10.11
CA ALA A 113 16.00 -4.04 9.46
C ALA A 113 15.21 -2.84 8.92
N ILE A 114 13.99 -3.03 8.42
CA ILE A 114 13.10 -1.94 8.01
C ILE A 114 12.69 -1.06 9.19
N ILE A 115 12.38 -1.65 10.35
CA ILE A 115 12.05 -0.89 11.56
C ILE A 115 13.28 -0.13 12.07
N GLU A 116 14.46 -0.75 12.08
CA GLU A 116 15.71 -0.09 12.47
C GLU A 116 16.08 1.04 11.51
N ALA A 117 15.95 0.85 10.20
CA ALA A 117 16.16 1.90 9.21
C ALA A 117 15.13 3.04 9.34
N ALA A 118 13.86 2.71 9.61
CA ALA A 118 12.81 3.72 9.83
C ALA A 118 13.04 4.54 11.10
N LYS A 119 13.65 3.95 12.15
CA LYS A 119 14.11 4.65 13.36
C LYS A 119 15.35 5.50 13.10
N LEU A 120 16.26 5.03 12.24
CA LEU A 120 17.46 5.81 11.87
C LEU A 120 17.10 7.10 11.10
N GLU A 121 15.93 7.13 10.46
CA GLU A 121 15.35 8.33 9.84
C GLU A 121 14.44 9.13 10.80
N GLU A 122 14.65 9.04 12.12
CA GLU A 122 14.05 9.97 13.11
C GLU A 122 14.53 11.40 12.83
N GLY A 123 13.71 12.16 12.09
CA GLY A 123 13.99 13.54 11.71
C GLY A 123 13.41 13.95 10.36
N LYS A 124 13.18 12.98 9.46
CA LYS A 124 12.42 13.22 8.22
C LYS A 124 10.93 13.08 8.49
N LYS A 125 10.13 14.03 8.01
CA LYS A 125 8.66 14.06 8.10
C LYS A 125 8.01 13.02 7.17
N SER A 126 8.32 11.74 7.38
CA SER A 126 7.77 10.62 6.61
C SER A 126 6.47 10.12 7.26
N ILE A 127 5.42 9.96 6.45
CA ILE A 127 4.07 9.59 6.90
C ILE A 127 3.86 8.08 6.82
N PHE A 128 4.33 7.45 5.74
CA PHE A 128 4.23 6.03 5.49
C PHE A 128 5.51 5.29 5.86
N MET A 129 5.38 4.01 6.17
CA MET A 129 6.54 3.12 6.18
C MET A 129 7.19 3.09 4.79
N PRO A 130 8.54 3.06 4.71
CA PRO A 130 9.26 3.10 3.44
C PRO A 130 9.08 1.82 2.60
N LYS A 131 8.59 0.74 3.22
CA LYS A 131 8.30 -0.54 2.57
C LYS A 131 6.82 -0.91 2.73
N PRO A 132 6.25 -1.66 1.76
CA PRO A 132 4.88 -2.11 1.85
C PRO A 132 4.69 -3.08 3.02
N PHE A 133 3.54 -2.98 3.69
CA PHE A 133 3.08 -3.89 4.73
C PHE A 133 2.58 -5.23 4.16
N CYS A 134 1.94 -5.19 2.97
CA CYS A 134 1.55 -6.39 2.21
C CYS A 134 1.99 -6.24 0.76
N THR A 135 2.42 -7.36 0.17
CA THR A 135 2.69 -7.51 -1.25
C THR A 135 1.94 -8.76 -1.71
N TYR A 136 0.92 -8.57 -2.55
CA TYR A 136 0.09 -9.66 -3.06
C TYR A 136 0.40 -9.94 -4.52
N THR A 137 0.71 -11.19 -4.80
CA THR A 137 1.05 -11.72 -6.12
C THR A 137 0.07 -12.82 -6.48
N GLY A 138 -0.20 -12.99 -7.78
CA GLY A 138 -1.11 -14.02 -8.28
C GLY A 138 -1.91 -13.61 -9.51
N HIS A 139 -2.11 -12.31 -9.72
CA HIS A 139 -2.63 -11.82 -11.00
C HIS A 139 -1.60 -12.05 -12.11
N THR A 140 -2.09 -12.43 -13.29
CA THR A 140 -1.24 -12.73 -14.45
C THR A 140 -1.19 -11.58 -15.46
N SER A 141 -1.99 -10.54 -15.21
CA SER A 141 -2.00 -9.30 -15.98
C SER A 141 -2.25 -8.10 -15.07
N ASP A 142 -2.18 -6.95 -15.69
CA ASP A 142 -2.40 -5.60 -15.20
C ASP A 142 -3.55 -5.46 -14.20
N LEU A 143 -3.32 -4.89 -13.01
CA LEU A 143 -4.38 -4.62 -12.01
C LEU A 143 -5.06 -3.28 -12.24
N LEU A 144 -6.33 -3.28 -12.59
CA LEU A 144 -7.04 -2.08 -13.03
C LEU A 144 -7.67 -1.29 -11.89
N ASP A 145 -8.19 -1.98 -10.87
CA ASP A 145 -8.84 -1.33 -9.74
C ASP A 145 -8.69 -2.14 -8.44
N VAL A 146 -8.89 -1.46 -7.32
CA VAL A 146 -8.85 -2.01 -5.97
C VAL A 146 -10.04 -1.49 -5.17
N SER A 147 -10.65 -2.34 -4.37
CA SER A 147 -11.74 -1.96 -3.46
C SER A 147 -11.50 -2.50 -2.06
N TRP A 148 -11.67 -1.63 -1.06
CA TRP A 148 -11.55 -1.96 0.36
C TRP A 148 -12.90 -2.28 0.97
N SER A 149 -12.94 -3.27 1.87
CA SER A 149 -14.01 -3.42 2.84
C SER A 149 -13.67 -2.69 4.15
N LYS A 150 -14.67 -2.53 5.04
CA LYS A 150 -14.48 -1.97 6.39
C LYS A 150 -13.64 -2.87 7.30
N ASN A 151 -13.53 -4.16 6.96
CA ASN A 151 -12.84 -5.17 7.77
C ASN A 151 -11.53 -5.61 7.11
N TYR A 152 -10.85 -4.70 6.41
CA TYR A 152 -9.52 -4.91 5.82
C TYR A 152 -9.40 -6.02 4.76
N PHE A 153 -10.53 -6.46 4.21
CA PHE A 153 -10.52 -7.23 2.97
C PHE A 153 -10.30 -6.30 1.79
N LEU A 154 -9.61 -6.80 0.77
CA LEU A 154 -9.43 -6.12 -0.50
C LEU A 154 -9.90 -7.00 -1.65
N LEU A 155 -10.51 -6.37 -2.64
CA LEU A 155 -10.69 -6.94 -3.97
C LEU A 155 -9.76 -6.23 -4.95
N SER A 156 -9.11 -6.99 -5.82
CA SER A 156 -8.39 -6.47 -6.99
C SER A 156 -8.97 -7.03 -8.27
N SER A 157 -9.17 -6.18 -9.29
CA SER A 157 -9.60 -6.58 -10.63
C SER A 157 -8.43 -6.46 -11.61
N SER A 158 -8.37 -7.36 -12.60
CA SER A 158 -7.24 -7.41 -13.54
C SER A 158 -7.67 -7.67 -14.98
N MET A 159 -6.81 -7.26 -15.92
CA MET A 159 -6.91 -7.67 -17.33
C MET A 159 -6.78 -9.18 -17.55
N ASP A 160 -6.37 -9.95 -16.55
CA ASP A 160 -6.38 -11.42 -16.60
C ASP A 160 -7.79 -12.02 -16.49
N LYS A 161 -8.81 -11.16 -16.43
CA LYS A 161 -10.24 -11.50 -16.36
C LYS A 161 -10.66 -12.10 -15.02
N THR A 162 -9.85 -11.93 -13.98
CA THR A 162 -10.16 -12.41 -12.62
C THR A 162 -10.33 -11.27 -11.63
N VAL A 163 -11.04 -11.56 -10.56
CA VAL A 163 -11.05 -10.75 -9.34
C VAL A 163 -10.47 -11.58 -8.19
N ARG A 164 -9.54 -11.02 -7.43
CA ARG A 164 -8.93 -11.72 -6.28
C ARG A 164 -9.30 -11.06 -4.96
N LEU A 165 -9.54 -11.88 -3.95
CA LEU A 165 -9.86 -11.50 -2.57
C LEU A 165 -8.65 -11.68 -1.66
N TRP A 166 -8.33 -10.64 -0.90
CA TRP A 166 -7.19 -10.58 0.01
C TRP A 166 -7.62 -10.09 1.39
N HIS A 167 -6.77 -10.33 2.40
CA HIS A 167 -6.92 -9.74 3.72
C HIS A 167 -5.55 -9.44 4.33
N ILE A 168 -5.35 -8.24 4.90
CA ILE A 168 -4.03 -7.74 5.35
C ILE A 168 -3.31 -8.62 6.39
N SER A 169 -4.04 -9.45 7.13
CA SER A 169 -3.45 -10.39 8.09
C SER A 169 -2.84 -11.64 7.45
N ARG A 170 -3.14 -11.92 6.18
CA ARG A 170 -2.69 -13.11 5.46
C ARG A 170 -1.83 -12.70 4.28
N LYS A 171 -0.92 -13.59 3.87
CA LYS A 171 -0.09 -13.39 2.67
C LYS A 171 -0.74 -14.06 1.44
N GLU A 172 -1.50 -15.12 1.66
CA GLU A 172 -2.18 -15.87 0.60
C GLU A 172 -3.42 -15.15 0.02
N CYS A 173 -3.69 -15.44 -1.25
CA CYS A 173 -4.98 -15.18 -1.89
C CYS A 173 -6.08 -16.01 -1.20
N LEU A 174 -7.21 -15.40 -0.89
CA LEU A 174 -8.34 -16.08 -0.25
C LEU A 174 -9.27 -16.71 -1.28
N CYS A 175 -9.51 -16.01 -2.38
CA CYS A 175 -10.40 -16.46 -3.43
C CYS A 175 -10.05 -15.77 -4.75
N CYS A 176 -10.23 -16.49 -5.85
CA CYS A 176 -10.19 -15.98 -7.21
C CYS A 176 -11.57 -16.23 -7.84
N PHE A 177 -12.18 -15.18 -8.38
CA PHE A 177 -13.46 -15.20 -9.07
C PHE A 177 -13.26 -15.04 -10.57
#